data_AF-A0AA37HCC4-F1
#
_entry.id   AF-A0AA37HCC4-F1
#
_cell.length_a   1.000
_cell.length_b   1.000
_cell.length_c   1.000
_cell.angle_alpha   90.00
_cell.angle_beta   90.00
_cell.angle_gamma   90.00
#
_symmetry.space_group_name_H-M   'P 1'
#
loop_
_entity.id
_entity.type
_entity.pdbx_description
1 polymer ?
#
loop_
_entity_poly.entity_id
_entity_poly.type
_entity_poly.pdbx_seq_one_letter_code
_entity_poly.pdbx_strand_id
1 'polypeptide(L)'
;MSEAYLYEFLYRGRPAGSAEAPAWHVVLGRHVTPPGASEAQFVASGALTPAQAEAAGFPLSAVLDGIDAAALAGRDAAMAAAEAARRDRDEMAEARDVAAAARDAAEAERDALAAQLAALQAAPAPAAPLPAVSDRQFFQALAQAGAITPDEALAAVMTGVLPARIEAAVAGLPAAERFAARMLLSGATAFERGHPMVAQLGAALGSDAAELDALWRQAAAL
;
A
#
# COMPACT_ATOMS: atom_id res chain seq x y z
N MET A 1 -19.30 -62.74 -12.83
CA MET A 1 -20.39 -62.38 -11.91
C MET A 1 -19.75 -61.66 -10.74
N SER A 2 -20.33 -60.57 -10.24
CA SER A 2 -19.82 -59.94 -9.02
C SER A 2 -20.03 -60.86 -7.82
N GLU A 3 -19.14 -60.76 -6.84
CA GLU A 3 -19.23 -61.49 -5.58
C GLU A 3 -20.45 -61.00 -4.78
N ALA A 4 -21.12 -61.91 -4.09
CA ALA A 4 -22.24 -61.55 -3.22
C ALA A 4 -21.70 -60.86 -1.97
N TYR A 5 -22.38 -59.80 -1.52
CA TYR A 5 -22.03 -59.07 -0.30
C TYR A 5 -23.24 -58.95 0.63
N LEU A 6 -22.99 -58.72 1.91
CA LEU A 6 -24.05 -58.46 2.88
C LEU A 6 -24.76 -57.16 2.51
N TYR A 7 -26.03 -57.25 2.12
CA TYR A 7 -26.85 -56.09 1.78
C TYR A 7 -27.72 -55.64 2.95
N GLU A 8 -28.31 -56.58 3.67
CA GLU A 8 -29.13 -56.28 4.85
C GLU A 8 -28.92 -57.33 5.94
N PHE A 9 -28.89 -56.89 7.19
CA PHE A 9 -28.89 -57.76 8.37
C PHE A 9 -30.04 -57.37 9.28
N LEU A 10 -30.92 -58.31 9.57
CA LEU A 10 -32.07 -58.10 10.43
C LEU A 10 -31.92 -58.96 11.68
N TYR A 11 -31.80 -58.30 12.82
CA TYR A 11 -31.86 -58.95 14.12
C TYR A 11 -33.21 -58.73 14.78
N ARG A 12 -33.90 -59.82 15.13
CA ARG A 12 -35.14 -59.80 15.90
C ARG A 12 -34.83 -60.18 17.34
N GLY A 13 -34.67 -59.15 18.17
CA GLY A 13 -34.55 -59.30 19.62
C GLY A 13 -35.81 -59.88 20.26
N ARG A 14 -35.70 -60.18 21.56
CA ARG A 14 -36.80 -60.64 22.39
C ARG A 14 -36.83 -59.87 23.72
N PRO A 15 -38.03 -59.63 24.27
CA PRO A 15 -38.15 -59.04 25.60
C PRO A 15 -37.58 -60.00 26.65
N ALA A 16 -37.10 -59.43 27.76
CA ALA A 16 -36.59 -60.21 28.88
C ALA A 16 -37.65 -61.22 29.38
N GLY A 17 -37.24 -62.48 29.59
CA GLY A 17 -38.13 -63.56 30.04
C GLY A 17 -38.86 -64.32 28.93
N SER A 18 -38.67 -63.96 27.66
CA SER A 18 -39.19 -64.77 26.53
C SER A 18 -38.44 -66.11 26.43
N ALA A 19 -39.18 -67.20 26.19
CA ALA A 19 -38.63 -68.54 25.93
C ALA A 19 -38.24 -68.76 24.45
N GLU A 20 -38.59 -67.84 23.55
CA GLU A 20 -38.19 -67.91 22.15
C GLU A 20 -36.74 -67.46 21.98
N ALA A 21 -35.97 -68.20 21.18
CA ALA A 21 -34.64 -67.75 20.79
C ALA A 21 -34.74 -66.50 19.88
N PRO A 22 -33.82 -65.52 20.03
CA PRO A 22 -33.71 -64.43 19.08
C PRO A 22 -33.40 -64.98 17.68
N ALA A 23 -33.94 -64.33 16.65
CA ALA A 23 -33.80 -64.76 15.26
C ALA A 23 -33.06 -63.70 14.45
N TRP A 24 -32.26 -64.13 13.50
CA TRP A 24 -31.58 -63.23 12.57
C TRP A 24 -31.69 -63.74 11.14
N HIS A 25 -31.67 -62.79 10.20
CA HIS A 25 -31.68 -63.07 8.76
C HIS A 25 -30.71 -62.13 8.07
N VAL A 26 -30.13 -62.61 6.97
CA VAL A 26 -29.34 -61.78 6.06
C VAL A 26 -29.98 -61.75 4.68
N VAL A 27 -29.80 -60.63 4.00
CA VAL A 27 -30.07 -60.49 2.56
C VAL A 27 -28.73 -60.21 1.89
N LEU A 28 -28.42 -60.98 0.85
CA LEU A 28 -27.20 -60.83 0.08
C LEU A 28 -27.49 -60.05 -1.20
N GLY A 29 -26.69 -59.02 -1.45
CA GLY A 29 -26.74 -58.23 -2.67
C GLY A 29 -25.68 -58.67 -3.67
N ARG A 30 -25.97 -58.56 -4.96
CA ARG A 30 -24.96 -58.71 -6.02
C ARG A 30 -25.38 -57.93 -7.27
N HIS A 31 -24.40 -57.50 -8.05
CA HIS A 31 -24.63 -56.94 -9.38
C HIS A 31 -24.43 -58.01 -10.45
N VAL A 32 -25.46 -58.25 -11.26
CA VAL A 32 -25.42 -59.19 -12.37
C VAL A 32 -25.73 -58.47 -13.66
N THR A 33 -25.10 -58.87 -14.76
CA THR A 33 -25.45 -58.36 -16.11
C THR A 33 -26.27 -59.44 -16.81
N PRO A 34 -27.60 -59.28 -16.90
CA PRO A 34 -28.44 -60.28 -17.58
C PRO A 34 -28.10 -60.36 -19.08
N PRO A 35 -28.38 -61.51 -19.73
CA PRO A 35 -28.25 -61.62 -21.18
C PRO A 35 -29.07 -60.55 -21.90
N GLY A 36 -28.41 -59.75 -22.76
CA GLY A 36 -29.04 -58.67 -23.51
C GLY A 36 -29.10 -57.31 -22.80
N ALA A 37 -28.64 -57.20 -21.55
CA ALA A 37 -28.54 -55.93 -20.85
C ALA A 37 -27.20 -55.22 -21.14
N SER A 38 -27.24 -53.89 -21.30
CA SER A 38 -26.04 -53.06 -21.47
C SER A 38 -25.35 -52.70 -20.16
N GLU A 39 -26.05 -52.81 -19.03
CA GLU A 39 -25.55 -52.42 -17.71
C GLU A 39 -25.83 -53.50 -16.66
N ALA A 40 -25.01 -53.51 -15.60
CA ALA A 40 -25.20 -54.40 -14.46
C ALA A 40 -26.39 -53.96 -13.62
N GLN A 41 -27.21 -54.92 -13.21
CA GLN A 41 -28.40 -54.73 -12.38
C GLN A 41 -28.17 -55.32 -10.99
N PHE A 42 -28.62 -54.59 -9.98
CA PHE A 42 -28.63 -55.08 -8.60
C PHE A 42 -29.69 -56.17 -8.41
N VAL A 43 -29.31 -57.27 -7.77
CA VAL A 43 -30.20 -58.37 -7.40
C VAL A 43 -29.92 -58.73 -5.94
N ALA A 44 -30.97 -58.71 -5.13
CA ALA A 44 -30.94 -59.18 -3.75
C ALA A 44 -31.45 -60.62 -3.65
N SER A 45 -30.92 -61.37 -2.69
CA SER A 45 -31.53 -62.63 -2.26
C SER A 45 -32.85 -62.37 -1.52
N GLY A 46 -33.64 -63.43 -1.28
CA GLY A 46 -34.60 -63.39 -0.18
C GLY A 46 -33.90 -63.36 1.18
N ALA A 47 -34.66 -63.16 2.26
CA ALA A 47 -34.16 -63.32 3.62
C ALA A 47 -33.70 -64.76 3.86
N LEU A 48 -32.40 -64.94 4.10
CA LEU A 48 -31.80 -66.24 4.37
C LEU A 48 -31.97 -66.60 5.85
N THR A 49 -32.25 -67.88 6.12
CA THR A 49 -32.17 -68.42 7.49
C THR A 49 -30.71 -68.49 7.94
N PRO A 50 -30.43 -68.61 9.26
CA PRO A 50 -29.07 -68.75 9.77
C PRO A 50 -28.25 -69.84 9.06
N ALA A 51 -28.82 -71.04 8.88
CA ALA A 51 -28.14 -72.15 8.20
C ALA A 51 -27.85 -71.87 6.72
N GLN A 52 -28.76 -71.15 6.03
CA GLN A 52 -28.56 -70.75 4.63
C GLN A 52 -27.46 -69.67 4.51
N ALA A 53 -27.42 -68.74 5.45
CA ALA A 53 -26.40 -67.70 5.52
C ALA A 53 -25.01 -68.30 5.78
N GLU A 54 -24.89 -69.23 6.74
CA GLU A 54 -23.65 -69.96 7.03
C GLU A 54 -23.17 -70.75 5.81
N ALA A 55 -24.06 -71.49 5.14
CA ALA A 55 -23.73 -72.21 3.92
C ALA A 55 -23.29 -71.29 2.77
N ALA A 56 -23.76 -70.03 2.76
CA ALA A 56 -23.35 -69.00 1.82
C ALA A 56 -22.07 -68.25 2.23
N GLY A 57 -21.44 -68.61 3.35
CA GLY A 57 -20.21 -67.96 3.84
C GLY A 57 -20.42 -66.74 4.72
N PHE A 58 -21.65 -66.51 5.21
CA PHE A 58 -22.02 -65.40 6.08
C PHE A 58 -22.50 -65.89 7.47
N PRO A 59 -21.67 -66.60 8.25
CA PRO A 59 -22.00 -66.91 9.64
C PRO A 59 -22.18 -65.62 10.45
N LEU A 60 -22.97 -65.67 11.53
CA LEU A 60 -23.26 -64.49 12.36
C LEU A 60 -21.98 -63.78 12.84
N SER A 61 -20.94 -64.54 13.23
CA SER A 61 -19.66 -63.96 13.64
C SER A 61 -19.03 -63.11 12.54
N ALA A 62 -18.94 -63.63 11.31
CA ALA A 62 -18.37 -62.90 10.17
C ALA A 62 -19.21 -61.66 9.82
N VAL A 63 -20.54 -61.73 9.95
CA VAL A 63 -21.42 -60.58 9.76
C VAL A 63 -21.14 -59.48 10.78
N LEU A 64 -21.06 -59.84 12.07
CA LEU A 64 -20.77 -58.88 13.14
C LEU A 64 -19.36 -58.32 13.01
N ASP A 65 -18.36 -59.15 12.76
CA ASP A 65 -16.97 -58.74 12.54
C ASP A 65 -16.87 -57.76 11.35
N GLY A 66 -17.61 -58.02 10.27
CA GLY A 66 -17.67 -57.13 9.11
C GLY A 66 -18.33 -55.78 9.42
N ILE A 67 -19.42 -55.78 10.19
CA ILE A 67 -20.09 -54.54 10.64
C ILE A 67 -19.16 -53.74 11.56
N ASP A 68 -18.52 -54.39 12.52
CA ASP A 68 -17.60 -53.74 13.46
C ASP A 68 -16.37 -53.17 12.74
N ALA A 69 -15.78 -53.94 11.81
CA ALA A 69 -14.68 -53.46 10.98
C ALA A 69 -15.08 -52.26 10.12
N ALA A 70 -16.27 -52.28 9.51
CA ALA A 70 -16.78 -51.15 8.74
C ALA A 70 -17.04 -49.91 9.61
N ALA A 71 -17.57 -50.10 10.82
CA ALA A 71 -17.81 -49.01 11.77
C ALA A 71 -16.50 -48.38 12.25
N LEU A 72 -15.49 -49.21 12.57
CA LEU A 72 -14.15 -48.74 12.95
C LEU A 72 -13.47 -47.99 11.80
N ALA A 73 -13.52 -48.54 10.58
CA ALA A 73 -12.99 -47.87 9.40
C ALA A 73 -13.70 -46.52 9.15
N GLY A 74 -15.02 -46.46 9.31
CA GLY A 74 -15.80 -45.23 9.21
C GLY A 74 -15.41 -44.20 10.28
N ARG A 75 -15.20 -44.62 11.52
CA ARG A 75 -14.72 -43.76 12.61
C ARG A 75 -13.34 -43.21 12.29
N ASP A 76 -12.41 -44.06 11.87
CA ASP A 76 -11.03 -43.67 11.60
C ASP A 76 -10.96 -42.70 10.41
N ALA A 77 -11.77 -42.94 9.36
CA ALA A 77 -11.93 -42.00 8.25
C ALA A 77 -12.50 -40.64 8.71
N ALA A 78 -13.51 -40.66 9.60
CA ALA A 78 -14.08 -39.43 10.15
C ALA A 78 -13.07 -38.65 11.01
N MET A 79 -12.25 -39.34 11.81
CA MET A 79 -11.18 -38.71 12.59
C MET A 79 -10.12 -38.08 11.68
N ALA A 80 -9.67 -38.80 10.65
CA ALA A 80 -8.72 -38.28 9.68
C ALA A 80 -9.27 -37.04 8.94
N ALA A 81 -10.55 -37.06 8.56
CA ALA A 81 -11.23 -35.92 7.95
C ALA A 81 -11.32 -34.72 8.90
N ALA A 82 -11.63 -34.96 10.19
CA ALA A 82 -11.68 -33.91 11.19
C ALA A 82 -10.29 -33.30 11.49
N GLU A 83 -9.23 -34.10 11.43
CA GLU A 83 -7.85 -33.60 11.52
C GLU A 83 -7.44 -32.78 10.31
N ALA A 84 -7.80 -33.21 9.09
CA ALA A 84 -7.58 -32.43 7.89
C ALA A 84 -8.31 -31.08 7.96
N ALA A 85 -9.60 -31.09 8.33
CA ALA A 85 -10.37 -29.86 8.48
C ALA A 85 -9.83 -28.93 9.59
N ARG A 86 -9.22 -29.48 10.64
CA ARG A 86 -8.52 -28.66 11.65
C ARG A 86 -7.29 -27.99 11.08
N ARG A 87 -6.42 -28.75 10.38
CA ARG A 87 -5.24 -28.20 9.69
C ARG A 87 -5.61 -27.10 8.71
N ASP A 88 -6.61 -27.33 7.86
CA ASP A 88 -7.07 -26.34 6.90
C ASP A 88 -7.57 -25.05 7.59
N ARG A 89 -8.28 -25.18 8.73
CA ARG A 89 -8.71 -24.00 9.50
C ARG A 89 -7.56 -23.25 10.14
N ASP A 90 -6.56 -23.97 10.66
CA ASP A 90 -5.38 -23.36 11.28
C ASP A 90 -4.57 -22.60 10.21
N GLU A 91 -4.36 -23.19 9.03
CA GLU A 91 -3.72 -22.53 7.88
C GLU A 91 -4.48 -21.27 7.44
N MET A 92 -5.81 -21.33 7.38
CA MET A 92 -6.64 -20.16 7.04
C MET A 92 -6.59 -19.07 8.12
N ALA A 93 -6.49 -19.46 9.40
CA ALA A 93 -6.35 -18.51 10.50
C ALA A 93 -4.99 -17.80 10.43
N GLU A 94 -3.90 -18.54 10.20
CA GLU A 94 -2.58 -17.97 10.00
C GLU A 94 -2.55 -17.02 8.80
N ALA A 95 -3.12 -17.43 7.66
CA ALA A 95 -3.21 -16.57 6.47
C ALA A 95 -3.98 -15.28 6.74
N ARG A 96 -5.08 -15.35 7.51
CA ARG A 96 -5.87 -14.18 7.89
C ARG A 96 -5.08 -13.23 8.79
N ASP A 97 -4.32 -13.77 9.73
CA ASP A 97 -3.52 -12.97 10.66
C ASP A 97 -2.35 -12.28 9.93
N VAL A 98 -1.69 -12.97 8.99
CA VAL A 98 -0.72 -12.34 8.07
C VAL A 98 -1.36 -11.22 7.24
N ALA A 99 -2.55 -11.46 6.69
CA ALA A 99 -3.27 -10.44 5.91
C ALA A 99 -3.73 -9.24 6.75
N ALA A 100 -4.04 -9.45 8.04
CA ALA A 100 -4.33 -8.36 8.96
C ALA A 100 -3.08 -7.51 9.22
N ALA A 101 -1.95 -8.14 9.57
CA ALA A 101 -0.69 -7.43 9.78
C ALA A 101 -0.23 -6.64 8.54
N ALA A 102 -0.41 -7.19 7.34
CA ALA A 102 -0.10 -6.50 6.09
C ALA A 102 -0.98 -5.26 5.86
N ARG A 103 -2.27 -5.32 6.23
CA ARG A 103 -3.17 -4.15 6.15
C ARG A 103 -2.75 -3.07 7.13
N ASP A 104 -2.46 -3.43 8.38
CA ASP A 104 -2.01 -2.47 9.39
C ASP A 104 -0.72 -1.76 8.95
N ALA A 105 0.23 -2.50 8.36
CA ALA A 105 1.46 -1.92 7.82
C ALA A 105 1.18 -0.95 6.65
N ALA A 106 0.30 -1.32 5.73
CA ALA A 106 -0.08 -0.46 4.60
C ALA A 106 -0.81 0.81 5.06
N GLU A 107 -1.63 0.73 6.10
CA GLU A 107 -2.28 1.89 6.71
C GLU A 107 -1.25 2.83 7.34
N ALA A 108 -0.27 2.28 8.07
CA ALA A 108 0.81 3.09 8.65
C ALA A 108 1.65 3.79 7.57
N GLU A 109 1.96 3.10 6.46
CA GLU A 109 2.68 3.69 5.32
C GLU A 109 1.87 4.81 4.66
N ARG A 110 0.57 4.58 4.42
CA ARG A 110 -0.34 5.58 3.87
C ARG A 110 -0.39 6.83 4.77
N ASP A 111 -0.50 6.65 6.07
CA ASP A 111 -0.59 7.76 7.02
C ASP A 111 0.73 8.54 7.08
N ALA A 112 1.87 7.86 7.00
CA ALA A 112 3.19 8.50 6.88
C ALA A 112 3.33 9.31 5.58
N LEU A 113 2.88 8.76 4.44
CA LEU A 113 2.86 9.46 3.15
C LEU A 113 1.93 10.67 3.18
N ALA A 114 0.75 10.54 3.79
CA ALA A 114 -0.18 11.65 3.97
C ALA A 114 0.44 12.78 4.81
N ALA A 115 1.16 12.44 5.87
CA ALA A 115 1.89 13.41 6.68
C ALA A 115 3.02 14.10 5.90
N GLN A 116 3.77 13.36 5.07
CA GLN A 116 4.80 13.95 4.19
C GLN A 116 4.20 14.90 3.17
N LEU A 117 3.09 14.52 2.53
CA LEU A 117 2.38 15.38 1.57
C LEU A 117 1.85 16.64 2.25
N ALA A 118 1.26 16.52 3.44
CA ALA A 118 0.83 17.67 4.22
C ALA A 118 2.00 18.60 4.57
N ALA A 119 3.16 18.04 4.94
CA ALA A 119 4.35 18.83 5.22
C ALA A 119 4.88 19.57 3.98
N LEU A 120 4.89 18.91 2.81
CA LEU A 120 5.26 19.53 1.54
C LEU A 120 4.30 20.65 1.13
N GLN A 121 3.00 20.47 1.37
CA GLN A 121 1.98 21.48 1.07
C GLN A 121 2.00 22.65 2.05
N ALA A 122 2.31 22.39 3.33
CA ALA A 122 2.43 23.42 4.35
C ALA A 122 3.75 24.21 4.24
N ALA A 123 4.71 23.74 3.44
CA ALA A 123 5.94 24.46 3.19
C ALA A 123 5.61 25.84 2.59
N PRO A 124 6.11 26.94 3.18
CA PRO A 124 5.82 28.28 2.70
C PRO A 124 6.31 28.41 1.26
N ALA A 125 5.49 29.02 0.40
CA ALA A 125 5.90 29.32 -0.96
C ALA A 125 7.19 30.15 -0.91
N PRO A 126 8.19 29.84 -1.77
CA PRO A 126 9.39 30.65 -1.84
C PRO A 126 8.98 32.11 -2.11
N ALA A 127 9.56 33.04 -1.36
CA ALA A 127 9.27 34.46 -1.53
C ALA A 127 9.44 34.83 -3.01
N ALA A 128 8.44 35.51 -3.58
CA ALA A 128 8.46 35.89 -4.98
C ALA A 128 9.74 36.71 -5.26
N PRO A 129 10.50 36.39 -6.32
CA PRO A 129 11.69 37.15 -6.65
C PRO A 129 11.29 38.60 -6.92
N LEU A 130 11.99 39.55 -6.31
CA LEU A 130 11.77 40.97 -6.59
C LEU A 130 12.07 41.23 -8.07
N PRO A 131 11.19 41.97 -8.78
CA PRO A 131 11.34 42.20 -10.21
C PRO A 131 12.65 42.95 -10.48
N ALA A 132 13.25 42.70 -11.64
CA ALA A 132 14.35 43.52 -12.13
C ALA A 132 13.86 44.96 -12.34
N VAL A 133 14.62 45.93 -11.84
CA VAL A 133 14.29 47.35 -11.99
C VAL A 133 15.17 47.94 -13.06
N SER A 134 14.61 48.74 -13.96
CA SER A 134 15.40 49.43 -14.97
C SER A 134 16.37 50.42 -14.34
N ASP A 135 17.40 50.80 -15.09
CA ASP A 135 18.38 51.82 -14.70
C ASP A 135 17.72 53.12 -14.21
N ARG A 136 16.74 53.61 -14.98
CA ARG A 136 15.93 54.76 -14.62
C ARG A 136 15.20 54.57 -13.29
N GLN A 137 14.52 53.43 -13.10
CA GLN A 137 13.77 53.14 -11.88
C GLN A 137 14.68 53.08 -10.65
N PHE A 138 15.86 52.48 -10.80
CA PHE A 138 16.86 52.37 -9.74
C PHE A 138 17.37 53.74 -9.27
N PHE A 139 17.86 54.58 -10.18
CA PHE A 139 18.38 55.90 -9.84
C PHE A 139 17.27 56.87 -9.38
N GLN A 140 16.06 56.77 -9.95
CA GLN A 140 14.92 57.55 -9.50
C GLN A 140 14.49 57.18 -8.07
N ALA A 141 14.49 55.89 -7.73
CA ALA A 141 14.19 55.43 -6.37
C ALA A 141 15.26 55.88 -5.36
N LEU A 142 16.55 55.84 -5.74
CA LEU A 142 17.65 56.36 -4.91
C LEU A 142 17.51 57.87 -4.64
N ALA A 143 17.07 58.65 -5.62
CA ALA A 143 16.79 60.07 -5.43
C ALA A 143 15.59 60.31 -4.51
N GLN A 144 14.50 59.56 -4.69
CA GLN A 144 13.33 59.64 -3.80
C GLN A 144 13.64 59.22 -2.36
N ALA A 145 14.56 58.26 -2.18
CA ALA A 145 15.07 57.84 -0.88
C ALA A 145 16.07 58.83 -0.27
N GLY A 146 16.46 59.89 -0.98
CA GLY A 146 17.44 60.89 -0.51
C GLY A 146 18.88 60.37 -0.47
N ALA A 147 19.16 59.23 -1.12
CA ALA A 147 20.51 58.67 -1.19
C ALA A 147 21.41 59.50 -2.13
N ILE A 148 20.84 60.02 -3.21
CA ILE A 148 21.47 60.89 -4.20
C ILE A 148 20.53 62.07 -4.51
N THR A 149 21.05 63.13 -5.13
CA THR A 149 20.23 64.26 -5.58
C THR A 149 19.51 63.95 -6.91
N PRO A 150 18.40 64.66 -7.22
CA PRO A 150 17.72 64.49 -8.51
C PRO A 150 18.61 64.76 -9.73
N ASP A 151 19.51 65.74 -9.64
CA ASP A 151 20.45 66.08 -10.71
C ASP A 151 21.48 64.96 -10.93
N GLU A 152 21.95 64.34 -9.85
CA GLU A 152 22.83 63.16 -9.93
C GLU A 152 22.11 61.95 -10.52
N ALA A 153 20.83 61.73 -10.18
CA ALA A 153 20.03 60.66 -10.77
C ALA A 153 19.81 60.87 -12.27
N LEU A 154 19.52 62.10 -12.71
CA LEU A 154 19.39 62.43 -14.13
C LEU A 154 20.72 62.27 -14.86
N ALA A 155 21.84 62.72 -14.29
CA ALA A 155 23.17 62.53 -14.87
C ALA A 155 23.53 61.04 -15.01
N ALA A 156 23.23 60.23 -14.00
CA ALA A 156 23.45 58.79 -14.05
C ALA A 156 22.70 58.13 -15.21
N VAL A 157 21.42 58.44 -15.38
CA VAL A 157 20.58 57.83 -16.43
C VAL A 157 20.88 58.39 -17.83
N MET A 158 21.19 59.69 -17.95
CA MET A 158 21.38 60.34 -19.26
C MET A 158 22.79 60.18 -19.82
N THR A 159 23.81 60.21 -18.96
CA THR A 159 25.22 60.25 -19.38
C THR A 159 26.05 59.12 -18.79
N GLY A 160 25.46 58.24 -17.96
CA GLY A 160 26.17 57.15 -17.30
C GLY A 160 27.13 57.62 -16.20
N VAL A 161 27.02 58.88 -15.76
CA VAL A 161 27.88 59.47 -14.72
C VAL A 161 27.44 59.01 -13.35
N LEU A 162 28.31 58.26 -12.68
CA LEU A 162 27.98 57.67 -11.39
C LEU A 162 27.94 58.74 -10.28
N PRO A 163 26.87 58.78 -9.45
CA PRO A 163 26.77 59.72 -8.33
C PRO A 163 27.93 59.58 -7.35
N ALA A 164 28.39 60.68 -6.76
CA ALA A 164 29.60 60.71 -5.92
C ALA A 164 29.52 59.72 -4.74
N ARG A 165 28.32 59.53 -4.18
CA ARG A 165 28.07 58.57 -3.09
C ARG A 165 28.25 57.11 -3.52
N ILE A 166 27.80 56.77 -4.73
CA ILE A 166 27.95 55.42 -5.28
C ILE A 166 29.40 55.19 -5.71
N GLU A 167 30.04 56.22 -6.29
CA GLU A 167 31.46 56.20 -6.63
C GLU A 167 32.34 55.97 -5.39
N ALA A 168 32.01 56.59 -4.26
CA ALA A 168 32.66 56.35 -2.97
C ALA A 168 32.45 54.91 -2.46
N ALA A 169 31.25 54.36 -2.63
CA ALA A 169 30.95 52.96 -2.29
C ALA A 169 31.76 51.98 -3.16
N VAL A 170 31.85 52.24 -4.48
CA VAL A 170 32.70 51.46 -5.41
C VAL A 170 34.18 51.58 -5.04
N ALA A 171 34.65 52.75 -4.60
CA ALA A 171 36.02 52.94 -4.15
C ALA A 171 36.35 52.14 -2.87
N GLY A 172 35.35 51.81 -2.06
CA GLY A 172 35.48 50.94 -0.88
C GLY A 172 35.66 49.45 -1.21
N LEU A 173 35.33 49.01 -2.43
CA LEU A 173 35.48 47.61 -2.85
C LEU A 173 36.96 47.21 -3.04
N PRO A 174 37.29 45.90 -3.04
CA PRO A 174 38.61 45.41 -3.40
C PRO A 174 39.02 45.90 -4.80
N ALA A 175 40.30 46.26 -4.98
CA ALA A 175 40.79 46.87 -6.22
C ALA A 175 40.45 46.07 -7.50
N ALA A 176 40.42 44.73 -7.40
CA ALA A 176 40.08 43.83 -8.49
C ALA A 176 38.59 43.93 -8.94
N GLU A 177 37.69 44.38 -8.06
CA GLU A 177 36.24 44.38 -8.31
C GLU A 177 35.72 45.76 -8.74
N ARG A 178 36.48 46.84 -8.51
CA ARG A 178 36.04 48.23 -8.77
C ARG A 178 35.72 48.49 -10.23
N PHE A 179 36.51 47.95 -11.15
CA PHE A 179 36.31 48.16 -12.58
C PHE A 179 35.02 47.47 -13.07
N ALA A 180 34.83 46.21 -12.66
CA ALA A 180 33.61 45.46 -12.99
C ALA A 180 32.36 46.11 -12.39
N ALA A 181 32.44 46.60 -11.15
CA ALA A 181 31.34 47.31 -10.49
C ALA A 181 30.96 48.60 -11.24
N ARG A 182 31.95 49.43 -11.62
CA ARG A 182 31.70 50.67 -12.37
C ARG A 182 31.14 50.41 -13.76
N MET A 183 31.66 49.40 -14.46
CA MET A 183 31.18 49.02 -15.79
C MET A 183 29.73 48.53 -15.75
N LEU A 184 29.37 47.76 -14.71
CA LEU A 184 28.01 47.29 -14.50
C LEU A 184 27.07 48.44 -14.13
N LEU A 185 27.45 49.33 -13.21
CA LEU A 185 26.59 50.44 -12.78
C LEU A 185 26.37 51.51 -13.85
N SER A 186 27.31 51.68 -14.79
CA SER A 186 27.20 52.65 -15.89
C SER A 186 26.58 52.05 -17.16
N GLY A 187 26.63 50.73 -17.33
CA GLY A 187 26.17 50.04 -18.53
C GLY A 187 24.96 49.11 -18.36
N ALA A 188 24.51 48.87 -17.13
CA ALA A 188 23.34 48.04 -16.89
C ALA A 188 22.07 48.78 -17.30
N THR A 189 21.23 48.11 -18.09
CA THR A 189 19.89 48.61 -18.43
C THR A 189 18.83 48.15 -17.43
N ALA A 190 19.14 47.11 -16.66
CA ALA A 190 18.31 46.57 -15.59
C ALA A 190 19.17 46.02 -14.44
N PHE A 191 18.66 46.16 -13.22
CA PHE A 191 19.27 45.72 -11.98
C PHE A 191 18.42 44.66 -11.29
N GLU A 192 19.00 43.47 -11.10
CA GLU A 192 18.38 42.37 -10.38
C GLU A 192 18.77 42.39 -8.90
N ARG A 193 17.77 42.30 -8.00
CA ARG A 193 18.02 42.30 -6.55
C ARG A 193 18.92 41.15 -6.08
N GLY A 194 18.84 40.01 -6.76
CA GLY A 194 19.62 38.81 -6.48
C GLY A 194 21.08 38.88 -6.95
N HIS A 195 21.47 39.94 -7.67
CA HIS A 195 22.84 40.06 -8.17
C HIS A 195 23.82 40.34 -7.01
N PRO A 196 24.95 39.61 -6.90
CA PRO A 196 25.88 39.72 -5.76
C PRO A 196 26.42 41.14 -5.55
N MET A 197 26.59 41.91 -6.63
CA MET A 197 27.00 43.32 -6.57
C MET A 197 26.00 44.23 -5.86
N VAL A 198 24.69 43.95 -5.93
CA VAL A 198 23.67 44.76 -5.25
C VAL A 198 23.80 44.64 -3.72
N ALA A 199 24.07 43.42 -3.24
CA ALA A 199 24.31 43.19 -1.81
C ALA A 199 25.61 43.89 -1.34
N GLN A 200 26.68 43.82 -2.13
CA GLN A 200 27.94 44.52 -1.83
C GLN A 200 27.78 46.04 -1.83
N LEU A 201 27.06 46.59 -2.81
CA LEU A 201 26.81 48.02 -2.91
C LEU A 201 25.91 48.51 -1.76
N GLY A 202 24.86 47.77 -1.40
CA GLY A 202 24.03 48.09 -0.25
C GLY A 202 24.83 48.12 1.05
N ALA A 203 25.69 47.12 1.29
CA ALA A 203 26.58 47.11 2.44
C ALA A 203 27.52 48.32 2.47
N ALA A 204 28.07 48.72 1.31
CA ALA A 204 28.93 49.90 1.20
C ALA A 204 28.17 51.23 1.37
N LEU A 205 26.88 51.27 1.04
CA LEU A 205 25.98 52.41 1.26
C LEU A 205 25.37 52.43 2.68
N GLY A 206 25.59 51.37 3.47
CA GLY A 206 25.07 51.20 4.82
C GLY A 206 23.62 50.70 4.88
N SER A 207 23.10 50.13 3.78
CA SER A 207 21.75 49.56 3.70
C SER A 207 21.75 48.08 4.05
N ASP A 208 20.77 47.65 4.86
CA ASP A 208 20.54 46.23 5.13
C ASP A 208 19.72 45.54 4.02
N ALA A 209 19.58 44.22 4.11
CA ALA A 209 18.85 43.44 3.10
C ALA A 209 17.37 43.85 2.99
N ALA A 210 16.72 44.24 4.09
CA ALA A 210 15.32 44.63 4.13
C ALA A 210 15.09 46.02 3.54
N GLU A 211 16.03 46.95 3.77
CA GLU A 211 16.05 48.28 3.18
C GLU A 211 16.26 48.21 1.66
N LEU A 212 17.17 47.36 1.19
CA LEU A 212 17.35 47.09 -0.25
C LEU A 212 16.07 46.48 -0.87
N ASP A 213 15.40 45.57 -0.17
CA ASP A 213 14.15 44.96 -0.65
C ASP A 213 13.00 45.97 -0.69
N ALA A 214 12.97 46.93 0.23
CA ALA A 214 12.04 48.07 0.20
C ALA A 214 12.34 49.00 -0.98
N LEU A 215 13.62 49.31 -1.23
CA LEU A 215 14.05 50.11 -2.38
C LEU A 215 13.65 49.46 -3.71
N TRP A 216 13.85 48.14 -3.86
CA TRP A 216 13.46 47.42 -5.08
C TRP A 216 11.95 47.40 -5.30
N ARG A 217 11.14 47.24 -4.24
CA ARG A 217 9.67 47.34 -4.33
C ARG A 217 9.22 48.73 -4.72
N GLN A 218 9.85 49.77 -4.17
CA GLN A 218 9.55 51.15 -4.51
C GLN A 218 9.94 51.45 -5.97
N ALA A 219 11.15 51.07 -6.37
CA ALA A 219 11.65 51.27 -7.73
C ALA A 219 10.78 50.58 -8.79
N ALA A 220 10.31 49.35 -8.51
CA ALA A 220 9.42 48.62 -9.40
C ALA A 220 8.04 49.26 -9.60
N ALA A 221 7.63 50.17 -8.70
CA ALA A 221 6.35 50.88 -8.79
C ALA A 221 6.44 52.22 -9.56
N LEU A 222 7.63 52.61 -10.04
CA LEU A 222 7.91 53.85 -10.79
C LEU A 222 7.94 53.61 -12.30
#